data_AF-A0A8S3C8T5-F1
#
_entry.id   AF-A0A8S3C8T5-F1
#
_cell.length_a   1.000
_cell.length_b   1.000
_cell.length_c   1.000
_cell.angle_alpha   90.00
_cell.angle_beta   90.00
_cell.angle_gamma   90.00
#
_symmetry.space_group_name_H-M   'P 1'
#
loop_
_entity.id
_entity.type
_entity.pdbx_description
1 polymer ?
#
loop_
_entity_poly.entity_id
_entity_poly.type
_entity_poly.pdbx_seq_one_letter_code
_entity_poly.pdbx_strand_id
1 'polypeptide(L)'
;RLTHTGEDGFMLYIPSEYALCVYDMLMEQGKDYGIINAGYFAQRTLRIERMYPSWGHDIDKKTTPFHLNREYHVSFDKEFIGKEALLKQRKVGIQKRFVQFLLENHNLDADPWPWSGEPIYRNGEFCGFVTSSAYGFTLGKQVCLGHVHAPSSVNITMNYIRDATYEIDIATKRFRARPNLYQPSEMGPTVQLNMN
;
A
#
# COMPACT_ATOMS: atom_id res chain seq x y z
N ARG A 1 -1.44 15.72 13.80
CA ARG A 1 -2.04 15.71 12.45
C ARG A 1 -1.80 14.33 11.86
N LEU A 2 -2.84 13.54 11.61
CA LEU A 2 -2.74 12.17 11.10
C LEU A 2 -4.03 11.84 10.37
N THR A 3 -3.93 11.22 9.20
CA THR A 3 -5.06 10.72 8.42
C THR A 3 -4.70 9.34 7.86
N HIS A 4 -5.72 8.55 7.52
CA HIS A 4 -5.54 7.25 6.86
C HIS A 4 -5.68 7.35 5.34
N THR A 5 -5.98 8.54 4.81
CA THR A 5 -6.09 8.84 3.37
C THR A 5 -4.78 9.32 2.77
N GLY A 6 -3.82 9.74 3.61
CA GLY A 6 -2.57 10.37 3.19
C GLY A 6 -2.73 11.84 2.82
N GLU A 7 -3.95 12.37 2.96
CA GLU A 7 -4.26 13.79 2.80
C GLU A 7 -4.10 14.54 4.11
N ASP A 8 -3.99 15.85 3.97
CA ASP A 8 -3.91 16.79 5.05
C ASP A 8 -5.19 16.82 5.89
N GLY A 9 -5.09 16.57 7.20
CA GLY A 9 -6.27 16.55 8.07
C GLY A 9 -6.04 16.07 9.50
N PHE A 10 -7.15 15.95 10.23
CA PHE A 10 -7.16 15.57 11.65
C PHE A 10 -8.13 14.42 11.91
N MET A 11 -7.80 13.57 12.87
CA MET A 11 -8.74 12.65 13.49
C MET A 11 -9.25 13.27 14.79
N LEU A 12 -10.57 13.46 14.89
CA LEU A 12 -11.22 14.05 16.05
C LEU A 12 -11.74 12.94 16.95
N TYR A 13 -11.16 12.82 18.15
CA TYR A 13 -11.68 11.96 19.21
C TYR A 13 -12.59 12.79 20.09
N ILE A 14 -13.89 12.48 20.05
CA ILE A 14 -14.93 13.25 20.74
C ILE A 14 -15.80 12.32 21.59
N PRO A 15 -16.25 12.76 22.78
CA PRO A 15 -17.28 12.04 23.52
C PRO A 15 -18.53 11.87 22.67
N SER A 16 -19.18 10.70 22.79
CA SER A 16 -20.32 10.32 21.95
C SER A 16 -21.48 11.31 22.03
N GLU A 17 -21.71 11.90 23.19
CA GLU A 17 -22.75 12.89 23.46
C GLU A 17 -22.59 14.19 22.66
N TYR A 18 -21.38 14.49 22.19
CA TYR A 18 -21.10 15.68 21.38
C TYR A 18 -20.94 15.38 19.89
N ALA A 19 -21.01 14.11 19.48
CA ALA A 19 -20.68 13.70 18.12
C ALA A 19 -21.53 14.39 17.04
N LEU A 20 -22.85 14.46 17.25
CA LEU A 20 -23.76 15.13 16.31
C LEU A 20 -23.51 16.63 16.25
N CYS A 21 -23.37 17.28 17.41
CA CYS A 21 -23.11 18.72 17.47
C CYS A 21 -21.83 19.10 16.73
N VAL A 22 -20.73 18.38 16.98
CA VAL A 22 -19.46 18.61 16.30
C VAL A 22 -19.57 18.36 14.80
N TYR A 23 -20.23 17.28 14.38
CA TYR A 23 -20.45 16.99 12.96
C TYR A 23 -21.26 18.10 12.27
N ASP A 24 -22.38 18.53 12.85
CA ASP A 24 -23.23 19.57 12.27
C ASP A 24 -22.49 20.90 12.15
N MET A 25 -21.70 21.28 13.17
CA MET A 25 -20.86 22.47 13.13
C MET A 25 -19.81 22.41 12.01
N LEU A 26 -19.15 21.26 11.84
CA LEU A 26 -18.17 21.07 10.77
C LEU A 26 -18.82 21.14 9.39
N MET A 27 -19.97 20.49 9.21
CA MET A 27 -20.72 20.51 7.96
C MET A 27 -21.20 21.91 7.62
N GLU A 28 -21.69 22.67 8.61
CA GLU A 28 -22.13 24.06 8.41
C GLU A 28 -20.97 24.97 7.97
N GLN A 29 -19.87 24.97 8.72
CA GLN A 29 -18.71 25.82 8.44
C GLN A 29 -17.94 25.37 7.19
N GLY A 30 -18.01 24.09 6.85
CA GLY A 30 -17.34 23.52 5.69
C GLY A 30 -18.06 23.76 4.35
N LYS A 31 -19.29 24.30 4.35
CA LYS A 31 -20.07 24.54 3.12
C LYS A 31 -19.30 25.40 2.11
N ASP A 32 -18.67 26.46 2.58
CA ASP A 32 -17.90 27.39 1.74
C ASP A 32 -16.66 26.72 1.11
N TYR A 33 -16.25 25.57 1.63
CA TYR A 33 -15.13 24.76 1.15
C TYR A 33 -15.57 23.51 0.38
N GLY A 34 -16.88 23.33 0.16
CA GLY A 34 -17.42 22.15 -0.53
C GLY A 34 -17.32 20.86 0.30
N ILE A 35 -17.43 20.95 1.63
CA ILE A 35 -17.37 19.76 2.50
C ILE A 35 -18.42 18.72 2.08
N ILE A 36 -17.99 17.46 2.03
CA ILE A 36 -18.84 16.33 1.72
C ILE A 36 -18.50 15.14 2.62
N ASN A 37 -19.47 14.25 2.79
CA ASN A 37 -19.24 12.97 3.45
C ASN A 37 -18.45 12.03 2.55
N ALA A 38 -17.44 11.38 3.11
CA ALA A 38 -16.65 10.35 2.43
C ALA A 38 -16.81 9.01 3.16
N GLY A 39 -17.36 8.03 2.43
CA GLY A 39 -17.58 6.68 2.96
C GLY A 39 -16.31 5.82 3.00
N TYR A 40 -16.47 4.61 3.54
CA TYR A 40 -15.39 3.64 3.69
C TYR A 40 -14.68 3.27 2.37
N PHE A 41 -15.42 3.08 1.26
CA PHE A 41 -14.81 2.71 -0.02
C PHE A 41 -13.91 3.81 -0.61
N ALA A 42 -14.26 5.09 -0.39
CA ALA A 42 -13.39 6.20 -0.75
C ALA A 42 -12.09 6.15 0.07
N GLN A 43 -12.19 5.98 1.39
CA GLN A 43 -11.02 5.87 2.27
C GLN A 43 -10.15 4.64 1.91
N ARG A 44 -10.78 3.49 1.62
CA ARG A 44 -10.09 2.26 1.19
C ARG A 44 -9.33 2.49 -0.11
N THR A 45 -9.88 3.27 -1.02
CA THR A 45 -9.20 3.61 -2.28
C THR A 45 -7.98 4.49 -2.02
N LEU A 46 -8.15 5.58 -1.27
CA LEU A 46 -7.07 6.53 -0.95
C LEU A 46 -5.89 5.85 -0.24
N ARG A 47 -6.17 4.99 0.75
CA ARG A 47 -5.11 4.26 1.46
C ARG A 47 -4.37 3.29 0.54
N ILE A 48 -5.04 2.70 -0.47
CA ILE A 48 -4.41 1.80 -1.44
C ILE A 48 -3.49 2.57 -2.39
N GLU A 49 -3.95 3.74 -2.87
CA GLU A 49 -3.13 4.63 -3.68
C GLU A 49 -1.83 5.02 -2.96
N ARG A 50 -1.94 5.35 -1.67
CA ARG A 50 -0.81 5.74 -0.82
C ARG A 50 0.04 4.57 -0.30
N MET A 51 -0.24 3.34 -0.72
CA MET A 51 0.43 2.12 -0.23
C MET A 51 0.37 1.97 1.31
N TYR A 52 -0.72 2.39 1.94
CA TYR A 52 -0.94 2.20 3.37
C TYR A 52 -1.49 0.78 3.61
N PRO A 53 -0.71 -0.09 4.29
CA PRO A 53 -1.13 -1.46 4.55
C PRO A 53 -2.21 -1.48 5.64
N SER A 54 -3.16 -2.40 5.48
CA SER A 54 -4.18 -2.69 6.47
C SER A 54 -3.86 -3.98 7.22
N TRP A 55 -3.98 -3.96 8.55
CA TRP A 55 -3.83 -5.17 9.36
C TRP A 55 -5.04 -6.10 9.12
N GLY A 56 -4.78 -7.35 8.73
CA GLY A 56 -5.74 -8.40 8.41
C GLY A 56 -5.71 -8.73 6.92
N HIS A 57 -5.28 -7.76 6.11
CA HIS A 57 -5.26 -7.87 4.66
C HIS A 57 -3.83 -7.84 4.10
N ASP A 58 -3.09 -6.76 4.34
CA ASP A 58 -1.77 -6.53 3.73
C ASP A 58 -0.61 -6.91 4.62
N ILE A 59 -0.77 -6.76 5.93
CA ILE A 59 0.26 -7.14 6.92
C ILE A 59 -0.28 -8.24 7.80
N ASP A 60 0.61 -8.90 8.52
CA ASP A 60 0.27 -9.88 9.55
C ASP A 60 1.43 -10.17 10.50
N LYS A 61 1.21 -11.10 11.44
CA LYS A 61 2.25 -11.57 12.36
C LYS A 61 3.49 -12.15 11.66
N LYS A 62 3.40 -12.47 10.36
CA LYS A 62 4.51 -12.96 9.51
C LYS A 62 5.14 -11.84 8.69
N THR A 63 4.73 -10.59 8.89
CA THR A 63 5.17 -9.45 8.09
C THR A 63 5.94 -8.47 8.96
N THR A 64 7.17 -8.17 8.56
CA THR A 64 8.08 -7.29 9.29
C THR A 64 8.23 -5.95 8.58
N PRO A 65 8.70 -4.90 9.27
CA PRO A 65 8.93 -3.59 8.65
C PRO A 65 9.85 -3.63 7.42
N PHE A 66 10.80 -4.56 7.36
CA PHE A 66 11.68 -4.76 6.21
C PHE A 66 10.93 -5.21 4.96
N HIS A 67 9.91 -6.07 5.10
CA HIS A 67 9.05 -6.45 3.97
C HIS A 67 8.31 -5.25 3.40
N LEU A 68 8.01 -4.24 4.22
CA LEU A 68 7.24 -3.05 3.84
C LEU A 68 8.09 -1.88 3.35
N ASN A 69 9.44 -2.00 3.38
CA ASN A 69 10.34 -0.87 3.16
C ASN A 69 10.15 0.26 4.18
N ARG A 70 9.83 -0.10 5.43
CA ARG A 70 9.48 0.82 6.53
C ARG A 70 10.38 0.64 7.75
N GLU A 71 11.59 0.14 7.54
CA GLU A 71 12.58 -0.03 8.62
C GLU A 71 12.96 1.27 9.32
N TYR A 72 12.77 2.42 8.67
CA TYR A 72 12.99 3.74 9.25
C TYR A 72 12.02 4.09 10.40
N HIS A 73 10.91 3.36 10.53
CA HIS A 73 10.01 3.46 11.70
C HIS A 73 10.48 2.63 12.91
N VAL A 74 11.60 1.90 12.80
CA VAL A 74 12.13 1.04 13.87
C VAL A 74 13.37 1.67 14.49
N SER A 75 13.29 2.01 15.78
CA SER A 75 14.44 2.49 16.55
C SER A 75 15.18 1.30 17.18
N PHE A 76 16.30 0.91 16.56
CA PHE A 76 17.14 -0.20 17.04
C PHE A 76 17.95 0.13 18.31
N ASP A 77 17.98 1.39 18.71
CA ASP A 77 18.66 1.85 19.93
C ASP A 77 17.84 1.58 21.20
N LYS A 78 16.56 1.25 21.06
CA LYS A 78 15.66 0.94 22.19
C LYS A 78 15.51 -0.56 22.37
N GLU A 79 15.11 -0.98 23.57
CA GLU A 79 14.69 -2.36 23.84
C GLU A 79 13.21 -2.52 23.52
N PHE A 80 12.86 -3.57 22.77
CA PHE A 80 11.48 -3.87 22.37
C PHE A 80 11.33 -5.35 21.97
N ILE A 81 10.08 -5.84 22.01
CA ILE A 81 9.74 -7.21 21.65
C ILE A 81 10.04 -7.44 20.16
N GLY A 82 10.89 -8.44 19.86
CA GLY A 82 11.24 -8.82 18.48
C GLY A 82 12.51 -8.15 17.92
N LYS A 83 13.21 -7.33 18.70
CA LYS A 83 14.47 -6.66 18.29
C LYS A 83 15.51 -7.63 17.74
N GLU A 84 15.82 -8.69 18.47
CA GLU A 84 16.81 -9.69 18.05
C GLU A 84 16.43 -10.38 16.73
N ALA A 85 15.14 -10.68 16.55
CA ALA A 85 14.64 -11.30 15.33
C ALA A 85 14.79 -10.36 14.13
N LEU A 86 14.49 -9.07 14.30
CA LEU A 86 14.69 -8.06 13.25
C LEU A 86 16.17 -7.84 12.93
N LEU A 87 17.06 -7.85 13.93
CA LEU A 87 18.51 -7.75 13.71
C LEU A 87 19.05 -8.96 12.93
N LYS A 88 18.56 -10.16 13.24
CA LYS A 88 18.88 -11.37 12.46
C LYS A 88 18.37 -11.25 11.04
N GLN A 89 17.12 -10.84 10.84
CA GLN A 89 16.54 -10.64 9.52
C GLN A 89 17.32 -9.61 8.69
N ARG A 90 17.77 -8.51 9.30
CA ARG A 90 18.58 -7.48 8.63
C ARG A 90 19.88 -8.05 8.04
N LYS A 91 20.50 -9.01 8.72
CA LYS A 91 21.74 -9.67 8.24
C LYS A 91 21.48 -10.68 7.12
N VAL A 92 20.39 -11.45 7.24
CA VAL A 92 20.05 -12.51 6.28
C VAL A 92 19.48 -11.94 4.98
N GLY A 93 18.74 -10.83 5.07
CA GLY A 93 17.96 -10.26 3.98
C GLY A 93 16.50 -10.70 4.01
N ILE A 94 15.75 -10.35 2.95
CA ILE A 94 14.32 -10.65 2.83
C ILE A 94 14.04 -11.44 1.55
N GLN A 95 13.15 -12.42 1.67
CA GLN A 95 12.61 -13.19 0.53
C GLN A 95 11.14 -12.85 0.26
N LYS A 96 10.61 -11.83 0.94
CA LYS A 96 9.25 -11.30 0.78
C LYS A 96 9.30 -9.78 0.74
N ARG A 97 8.59 -9.15 -0.20
CA ARG A 97 8.52 -7.68 -0.33
C ARG A 97 7.12 -7.25 -0.68
N PHE A 98 6.61 -6.24 0.03
CA PHE A 98 5.35 -5.59 -0.28
C PHE A 98 5.54 -4.58 -1.41
N VAL A 99 4.71 -4.67 -2.44
CA VAL A 99 4.84 -3.94 -3.69
C VAL A 99 3.47 -3.45 -4.13
N GLN A 100 3.43 -2.25 -4.72
CA GLN A 100 2.26 -1.74 -5.44
C GLN A 100 2.40 -2.05 -6.92
N PHE A 101 1.31 -2.42 -7.55
CA PHE A 101 1.21 -2.77 -8.96
C PHE A 101 0.16 -1.87 -9.59
N LEU A 102 0.53 -1.19 -10.67
CA LEU A 102 -0.37 -0.39 -11.47
C LEU A 102 -0.67 -1.15 -12.75
N LEU A 103 -1.92 -1.57 -12.94
CA LEU A 103 -2.28 -2.33 -14.13
C LEU A 103 -2.16 -1.46 -15.39
N GLU A 104 -1.61 -2.05 -16.43
CA GLU A 104 -1.50 -1.46 -17.75
C GLU A 104 -2.71 -1.88 -18.60
N ASN A 105 -3.31 -0.91 -19.28
CA ASN A 105 -4.42 -1.12 -20.22
C ASN A 105 -5.64 -1.89 -19.65
N HIS A 106 -5.89 -1.79 -18.33
CA HIS A 106 -7.12 -2.29 -17.70
C HIS A 106 -8.28 -1.31 -17.99
N ASN A 107 -9.36 -1.82 -18.56
CA ASN A 107 -10.57 -1.08 -18.90
C ASN A 107 -11.63 -1.28 -17.79
N LEU A 108 -12.03 -0.19 -17.14
CA LEU A 108 -12.95 -0.23 -16.00
C LEU A 108 -14.34 -0.79 -16.31
N ASP A 109 -14.80 -0.64 -17.56
CA ASP A 109 -16.15 -1.04 -17.98
C ASP A 109 -16.20 -2.46 -18.55
N ALA A 110 -15.08 -2.94 -19.09
CA ALA A 110 -15.02 -4.21 -19.82
C ALA A 110 -14.23 -5.31 -19.10
N ASP A 111 -13.28 -4.93 -18.24
CA ASP A 111 -12.39 -5.87 -17.57
C ASP A 111 -12.86 -6.21 -16.14
N PRO A 112 -12.60 -7.43 -15.66
CA PRO A 112 -12.91 -7.80 -14.30
C PRO A 112 -12.10 -6.95 -13.31
N TRP A 113 -12.74 -6.58 -12.21
CA TRP A 113 -12.10 -5.83 -11.15
C TRP A 113 -11.40 -6.79 -10.18
N PRO A 114 -10.12 -6.56 -9.85
CA PRO A 114 -9.48 -7.29 -8.78
C PRO A 114 -10.09 -6.87 -7.44
N TRP A 115 -9.98 -7.74 -6.44
CA TRP A 115 -10.39 -7.48 -5.07
C TRP A 115 -9.30 -7.86 -4.08
N SER A 116 -8.96 -9.15 -4.05
CA SER A 116 -7.95 -9.78 -3.21
C SER A 116 -7.81 -11.26 -3.60
N GLY A 117 -6.59 -11.80 -3.53
CA GLY A 117 -6.28 -13.20 -3.82
C GLY A 117 -5.86 -13.46 -5.27
N GLU A 118 -5.81 -12.44 -6.11
CA GLU A 118 -5.36 -12.57 -7.50
C GLU A 118 -3.89 -12.98 -7.57
N PRO A 119 -3.52 -14.00 -8.35
CA PRO A 119 -2.13 -14.41 -8.52
C PRO A 119 -1.28 -13.32 -9.18
N ILE A 120 -0.08 -13.10 -8.62
CA ILE A 120 0.94 -12.22 -9.17
C ILE A 120 1.99 -13.11 -9.83
N TYR A 121 2.31 -12.80 -11.08
CA TYR A 121 3.36 -13.45 -11.86
C TYR A 121 4.52 -12.49 -12.07
N ARG A 122 5.74 -13.00 -11.90
CA ARG A 122 7.00 -12.32 -12.23
C ARG A 122 7.70 -13.13 -13.31
N ASN A 123 7.95 -12.53 -14.47
CA ASN A 123 8.55 -13.21 -15.63
C ASN A 123 7.82 -14.52 -16.01
N GLY A 124 6.49 -14.53 -15.89
CA GLY A 124 5.65 -15.70 -16.18
C GLY A 124 5.53 -16.72 -15.04
N GLU A 125 6.34 -16.61 -13.98
CA GLU A 125 6.29 -17.51 -12.82
C GLU A 125 5.48 -16.92 -11.67
N PHE A 126 4.70 -17.76 -10.99
CA PHE A 126 3.92 -17.34 -9.83
C PHE A 126 4.85 -16.87 -8.70
N CYS A 127 4.60 -15.67 -8.16
CA CYS A 127 5.42 -15.09 -7.11
C CYS A 127 4.64 -14.50 -5.93
N GLY A 128 3.32 -14.69 -5.85
CA GLY A 128 2.52 -14.22 -4.72
C GLY A 128 1.09 -13.89 -5.08
N PHE A 129 0.41 -13.21 -4.16
CA PHE A 129 -0.99 -12.83 -4.32
C PHE A 129 -1.20 -11.34 -4.03
N VAL A 130 -2.17 -10.75 -4.73
CA VAL A 130 -2.73 -9.44 -4.41
C VAL A 130 -3.43 -9.54 -3.05
N THR A 131 -3.10 -8.62 -2.14
CA THR A 131 -3.73 -8.52 -0.82
C THR A 131 -4.89 -7.53 -0.82
N SER A 132 -4.71 -6.40 -1.48
CA SER A 132 -5.72 -5.34 -1.58
C SER A 132 -5.67 -4.70 -2.95
N SER A 133 -6.82 -4.34 -3.51
CA SER A 133 -6.87 -3.58 -4.76
C SER A 133 -8.03 -2.58 -4.80
N ALA A 134 -7.86 -1.50 -5.54
CA ALA A 134 -8.86 -0.47 -5.79
C ALA A 134 -8.50 0.32 -7.05
N TYR A 135 -9.46 1.03 -7.61
CA TYR A 135 -9.15 2.00 -8.66
C TYR A 135 -8.57 3.26 -8.04
N GLY A 136 -7.33 3.61 -8.37
CA GLY A 136 -6.73 4.85 -7.93
C GLY A 136 -7.21 6.02 -8.78
N PHE A 137 -8.10 6.85 -8.23
CA PHE A 137 -8.63 8.03 -8.91
C PHE A 137 -7.57 9.10 -9.16
N THR A 138 -6.61 9.26 -8.24
CA THR A 138 -5.49 10.19 -8.38
C THR A 138 -4.49 9.67 -9.41
N LEU A 139 -4.27 8.36 -9.44
CA LEU A 139 -3.33 7.71 -10.35
C LEU A 139 -3.93 7.40 -11.74
N GLY A 140 -5.25 7.43 -11.89
CA GLY A 140 -5.97 7.07 -13.12
C GLY A 140 -5.74 5.61 -13.54
N LYS A 141 -5.56 4.70 -12.57
CA LYS A 141 -5.16 3.30 -12.82
C LYS A 141 -5.80 2.35 -11.82
N GLN A 142 -6.04 1.10 -12.25
CA GLN A 142 -6.33 0.02 -11.32
C GLN A 142 -5.06 -0.32 -10.52
N VAL A 143 -5.15 -0.22 -9.19
CA VAL A 143 -4.04 -0.39 -8.25
C VAL A 143 -4.22 -1.70 -7.49
N CYS A 144 -3.17 -2.50 -7.44
CA CYS A 144 -3.08 -3.69 -6.60
C CYS A 144 -1.89 -3.57 -5.65
N LEU A 145 -2.06 -4.00 -4.41
CA LEU A 145 -1.01 -4.18 -3.41
C LEU A 145 -0.83 -5.69 -3.20
N GLY A 146 0.39 -6.13 -2.98
CA GLY A 146 0.64 -7.54 -2.71
C GLY A 146 2.07 -7.81 -2.29
N HIS A 147 2.33 -9.06 -1.91
CA HIS A 147 3.68 -9.51 -1.56
C HIS A 147 4.29 -10.29 -2.72
N VAL A 148 5.47 -9.87 -3.15
CA VAL A 148 6.34 -10.65 -4.02
C VAL A 148 7.23 -11.54 -3.15
N HIS A 149 7.23 -12.83 -3.47
CA HIS A 149 8.04 -13.85 -2.85
C HIS A 149 9.16 -14.28 -3.80
N ALA A 150 10.34 -14.51 -3.24
CA ALA A 150 11.47 -15.10 -3.91
C ALA A 150 11.80 -16.47 -3.29
N PRO A 151 12.48 -17.38 -4.02
CA PRO A 151 13.03 -18.60 -3.45
C PRO A 151 13.94 -18.31 -2.25
N SER A 152 14.06 -19.27 -1.31
CA SER A 152 14.80 -19.06 -0.05
C SER A 152 16.28 -18.69 -0.22
N SER A 153 16.88 -19.01 -1.36
CA SER A 153 18.27 -18.67 -1.70
C SER A 153 18.45 -17.26 -2.29
N VAL A 154 17.36 -16.54 -2.57
CA VAL A 154 17.39 -15.25 -3.28
C VAL A 154 16.91 -14.13 -2.37
N ASN A 155 17.79 -13.17 -2.12
CA ASN A 155 17.42 -11.94 -1.43
C ASN A 155 16.77 -10.95 -2.41
N ILE A 156 15.61 -10.44 -2.03
CA ILE A 156 14.90 -9.42 -2.79
C ILE A 156 15.60 -8.07 -2.59
N THR A 157 16.20 -7.58 -3.67
CA THR A 157 16.74 -6.22 -3.78
C THR A 157 15.76 -5.31 -4.52
N MET A 158 16.07 -4.01 -4.58
CA MET A 158 15.28 -3.06 -5.38
C MET A 158 15.27 -3.44 -6.87
N ASN A 159 16.41 -3.86 -7.40
CA ASN A 159 16.56 -4.28 -8.80
C ASN A 159 15.83 -5.60 -9.06
N TYR A 160 15.77 -6.51 -8.09
CA TYR A 160 14.97 -7.73 -8.21
C TYR A 160 13.50 -7.45 -8.55
N ILE A 161 12.95 -6.36 -8.02
CA ILE A 161 11.58 -5.91 -8.27
C ILE A 161 11.46 -5.03 -9.52
N ARG A 162 12.46 -4.21 -9.84
CA ARG A 162 12.38 -3.28 -11.00
C ARG A 162 12.69 -3.96 -12.33
N ASP A 163 13.65 -4.89 -12.34
CA ASP A 163 14.18 -5.51 -13.57
C ASP A 163 13.43 -6.80 -13.89
N ALA A 164 12.10 -6.73 -13.86
CA ALA A 164 11.23 -7.85 -14.17
C ALA A 164 9.91 -7.39 -14.77
N THR A 165 9.28 -8.30 -15.51
CA THR A 165 7.92 -8.13 -16.01
C THR A 165 6.94 -8.71 -14.99
N TYR A 166 5.84 -8.00 -14.76
CA TYR A 166 4.79 -8.47 -13.87
C TYR A 166 3.45 -8.56 -14.58
N GLU A 167 2.70 -9.59 -14.21
CA GLU A 167 1.32 -9.77 -14.63
C GLU A 167 0.48 -10.11 -13.41
N ILE A 168 -0.76 -9.62 -13.36
CA ILE A 168 -1.75 -10.02 -12.37
C ILE A 168 -2.86 -10.75 -13.11
N ASP A 169 -3.17 -11.96 -12.65
CA ASP A 169 -4.26 -12.76 -13.19
C ASP A 169 -5.56 -12.42 -12.46
N ILE A 170 -6.49 -11.80 -13.19
CA ILE A 170 -7.78 -11.37 -12.68
C ILE A 170 -8.83 -12.14 -13.46
N ALA A 171 -9.48 -13.09 -12.77
CA ALA A 171 -10.49 -13.96 -13.36
C ALA A 171 -10.03 -14.63 -14.67
N THR A 172 -8.83 -15.24 -14.66
CA THR A 172 -8.19 -15.95 -15.81
C THR A 172 -7.66 -15.04 -16.92
N LYS A 173 -7.73 -13.72 -16.76
CA LYS A 173 -7.15 -12.76 -17.69
C LYS A 173 -5.91 -12.11 -17.07
N ARG A 174 -4.77 -12.19 -17.76
CA ARG A 174 -3.52 -11.59 -17.32
C ARG A 174 -3.40 -10.14 -17.78
N PHE A 175 -3.17 -9.25 -16.82
CA PHE A 175 -2.91 -7.84 -17.05
C PHE A 175 -1.46 -7.55 -16.71
N ARG A 176 -0.73 -6.93 -17.65
CA ARG A 176 0.59 -6.39 -17.33
C ARG A 176 0.48 -5.36 -16.22
N ALA A 177 1.46 -5.35 -15.33
CA ALA A 177 1.47 -4.44 -14.20
C ALA A 177 2.84 -3.83 -13.99
N ARG A 178 2.88 -2.52 -13.74
CA ARG A 178 4.10 -1.82 -13.39
C ARG A 178 4.31 -1.84 -11.88
N PRO A 179 5.43 -2.38 -11.36
CA PRO A 179 5.71 -2.38 -9.94
C PRO A 179 6.14 -0.99 -9.44
N ASN A 180 5.77 -0.68 -8.21
CA ASN A 180 6.16 0.51 -7.47
C ASN A 180 6.51 0.13 -6.02
N LEU A 181 7.64 0.66 -5.54
CA LEU A 181 8.26 0.29 -4.26
C LEU A 181 8.11 1.37 -3.18
N TYR A 182 7.68 2.56 -3.59
CA TYR A 182 7.52 3.70 -2.72
C TYR A 182 6.15 4.30 -2.96
N GLN A 183 5.61 4.93 -1.93
CA GLN A 183 4.39 5.71 -2.07
C GLN A 183 4.51 6.66 -3.26
N PRO A 184 3.56 6.68 -4.19
CA PRO A 184 3.52 7.70 -5.24
C PRO A 184 3.50 9.09 -4.61
N SER A 185 4.52 9.91 -4.88
CA SER A 185 4.47 11.33 -4.58
C SER A 185 3.58 12.03 -5.59
N GLU A 186 2.80 13.02 -5.16
CA GLU A 186 2.04 13.92 -6.05
C GLU A 186 2.96 14.72 -7.00
N MET A 187 4.26 14.71 -6.76
CA MET A 187 5.27 15.30 -7.62
C MET A 187 6.20 14.22 -8.17
N GLY A 188 6.04 13.87 -9.45
CA GLY A 188 7.10 13.38 -10.35
C GLY A 188 8.04 12.26 -9.85
N PRO A 189 9.11 11.93 -10.59
CA PRO A 189 10.04 10.88 -10.21
C PRO A 189 10.82 11.30 -8.95
N THR A 190 10.61 10.51 -7.89
CA THR A 190 11.39 10.36 -6.66
C THR A 190 12.63 11.26 -6.54
N VAL A 191 12.56 12.28 -5.68
CA VAL A 191 13.78 12.82 -5.06
C VAL A 191 14.33 11.72 -4.18
N GLN A 192 15.41 11.08 -4.64
CA GLN A 192 16.27 10.26 -3.79
C GLN A 192 16.79 11.16 -2.67
N LEU A 193 16.31 10.94 -1.45
CA LEU A 193 17.03 11.40 -0.28
C LEU A 193 18.32 10.58 -0.21
N ASN A 194 19.39 11.15 -0.77
CA ASN A 194 20.75 10.71 -0.52
C ASN A 194 21.00 10.82 0.99
N MET A 195 21.03 9.68 1.68
CA MET A 195 21.58 9.61 3.03
C MET A 195 23.07 9.32 2.88
N ASN A 196 23.89 10.34 3.18
CA ASN A 196 25.27 10.17 3.61
C ASN A 196 25.32 9.49 4.98
#